data_AF-A0A0C3CBQ4-F1
#
_entry.id   AF-A0A0C3CBQ4-F1
#
_cell.length_a   1.000
_cell.length_b   1.000
_cell.length_c   1.000
_cell.angle_alpha   90.00
_cell.angle_beta   90.00
_cell.angle_gamma   90.00
#
_symmetry.space_group_name_H-M   'P 1'
#
loop_
_entity.id
_entity.type
_entity.pdbx_description
1 polymer ?
#
loop_
_entity_poly.entity_id
_entity_poly.type
_entity_poly.pdbx_seq_one_letter_code
_entity_poly.pdbx_strand_id
1 'polypeptide(L)'
;MSKVGSGQRAALFEAFQSTVSLIPEDLRGSLVLVGGTALLSIGGDRKTEDVDFAVTAPALYAFQEAAVKDSRFKKAPGGDWEYESANGIMIPLEFIIQGGPFMPTIQEVKAFGSNGGVRAELGELALMKAKSVAGRGEDKDEEDFRFLIEKMQEEGKDFKHMVLAPADGEEFADAQTLLNAARKSGQRYNTLRPVRMQHLTRVFRRRRRRSSRGEIDMFFRLDEGEKQAFPVTFNYERWLGVAINEINGRWKKTDSL
;
A
#
# COMPACT_ATOMS: atom_id res chain seq x y z
N MET A 1 -22.30 9.25 -7.44
CA MET A 1 -22.35 8.73 -6.05
C MET A 1 -22.90 9.78 -5.09
N SER A 2 -23.39 9.37 -3.91
CA SER A 2 -23.85 10.26 -2.85
C SER A 2 -22.68 10.84 -2.04
N LYS A 3 -22.79 12.10 -1.61
CA LYS A 3 -21.82 12.75 -0.74
C LYS A 3 -22.07 12.42 0.74
N VAL A 4 -21.02 12.43 1.55
CA VAL A 4 -21.13 12.34 3.01
C VAL A 4 -21.78 13.61 3.57
N GLY A 5 -22.78 13.46 4.44
CA GLY A 5 -23.37 14.58 5.17
C GLY A 5 -22.40 15.12 6.24
N SER A 6 -22.50 16.41 6.58
CA SER A 6 -21.64 17.03 7.60
C SER A 6 -21.74 16.34 8.96
N GLY A 7 -22.96 15.94 9.37
CA GLY A 7 -23.20 15.19 10.61
C GLY A 7 -22.55 13.80 10.61
N GLN A 8 -22.64 13.06 9.50
CA GLN A 8 -21.98 11.76 9.34
C GLN A 8 -20.45 11.92 9.40
N ARG A 9 -19.92 12.92 8.69
CA ARG A 9 -18.48 13.21 8.68
C ARG A 9 -17.95 13.53 10.07
N ALA A 10 -18.70 14.32 10.85
CA ALA A 10 -18.34 14.62 12.24
C ALA A 10 -18.35 13.36 13.10
N ALA A 11 -19.39 12.52 12.99
CA ALA A 11 -19.50 11.26 13.74
C ALA A 11 -18.35 10.29 13.43
N LEU A 12 -17.96 10.17 12.16
CA LEU A 12 -16.82 9.34 11.74
C LEU A 12 -15.49 9.80 12.38
N PHE A 13 -15.22 11.11 12.39
CA PHE A 13 -14.01 11.64 13.01
C PHE A 13 -14.05 11.57 14.53
N GLU A 14 -15.22 11.75 15.14
CA GLU A 14 -15.43 11.55 16.57
C GLU A 14 -15.17 10.09 16.97
N ALA A 15 -15.69 9.13 16.21
CA ALA A 15 -15.45 7.70 16.41
C ALA A 15 -13.96 7.37 16.34
N PHE A 16 -13.26 7.89 15.32
CA PHE A 16 -11.80 7.77 15.22
C PHE A 16 -11.09 8.32 16.45
N GLN A 17 -11.36 9.57 16.84
CA GLN A 17 -10.68 10.23 17.95
C GLN A 17 -10.97 9.57 19.30
N SER A 18 -12.20 9.10 19.52
CA SER A 18 -12.59 8.35 20.71
C SER A 18 -11.89 7.01 20.77
N THR A 19 -11.81 6.28 19.66
CA THR A 19 -11.08 5.01 19.59
C THR A 19 -9.61 5.19 19.93
N VAL A 20 -8.94 6.19 19.33
CA VAL A 20 -7.53 6.54 19.64
C VAL A 20 -7.35 6.90 21.12
N SER A 21 -8.30 7.62 21.73
CA SER A 21 -8.19 8.07 23.11
C SER A 21 -8.23 6.93 24.14
N LEU A 22 -8.83 5.79 23.78
CA LEU A 22 -8.85 4.59 24.62
C LEU A 22 -7.51 3.83 24.63
N ILE A 23 -6.63 4.11 23.67
CA ILE A 23 -5.35 3.41 23.53
C ILE A 23 -4.25 4.16 24.32
N PRO A 24 -3.38 3.44 25.06
CA PRO A 24 -2.17 3.99 25.67
C PRO A 24 -1.32 4.78 24.66
N GLU A 25 -0.74 5.90 25.09
CA GLU A 25 -0.07 6.87 24.20
C GLU A 25 1.03 6.23 23.34
N ASP A 26 1.80 5.31 23.92
CA ASP A 26 2.87 4.54 23.26
C ASP A 26 2.36 3.59 22.16
N LEU A 27 1.08 3.20 22.22
CA LEU A 27 0.44 2.31 21.25
C LEU A 27 -0.40 3.05 20.20
N ARG A 28 -0.66 4.35 20.34
CA ARG A 28 -1.57 5.09 19.43
C ARG A 28 -1.08 5.11 17.98
N GLY A 29 0.23 5.17 17.76
CA GLY A 29 0.84 5.07 16.42
C GLY A 29 0.62 3.72 15.74
N SER A 30 0.22 2.68 16.50
CA SER A 30 -0.09 1.34 16.01
C SER A 30 -1.57 1.16 15.63
N LEU A 31 -2.39 2.20 15.75
CA LEU A 31 -3.77 2.25 15.29
C LEU A 31 -3.88 3.30 14.18
N VAL A 32 -3.84 2.86 12.92
CA VAL A 32 -3.74 3.75 11.76
C VAL A 32 -5.08 3.86 11.07
N LEU A 33 -5.59 5.09 10.90
CA LEU A 33 -6.77 5.37 10.10
C LEU A 33 -6.52 5.05 8.62
N VAL A 34 -7.34 4.18 8.05
CA VAL A 34 -7.31 3.78 6.64
C VAL A 34 -8.71 3.89 6.01
N GLY A 35 -8.84 3.40 4.78
CA GLY A 35 -10.15 3.25 4.14
C GLY A 35 -10.91 4.55 3.86
N GLY A 36 -12.24 4.49 3.83
CA GLY A 36 -13.08 5.61 3.37
C GLY A 36 -12.93 6.87 4.23
N THR A 37 -12.88 6.71 5.56
CA THR A 37 -12.72 7.82 6.50
C THR A 37 -11.37 8.51 6.36
N ALA A 38 -10.31 7.75 6.05
CA ALA A 38 -9.01 8.33 5.75
C ALA A 38 -9.08 9.25 4.52
N LEU A 39 -9.84 8.90 3.48
CA LEU A 39 -10.03 9.75 2.31
C LEU A 39 -10.80 11.04 2.65
N LEU A 40 -11.78 10.98 3.56
CA LEU A 40 -12.46 12.18 4.02
C LEU A 40 -11.48 13.18 4.64
N SER A 41 -10.53 12.72 5.44
CA SER A 41 -9.56 13.60 6.12
C SER A 41 -8.64 14.40 5.18
N ILE A 42 -8.51 13.97 3.91
CA ILE A 42 -7.70 14.64 2.88
C ILE A 42 -8.53 15.37 1.82
N GLY A 43 -9.82 15.58 2.09
CA GLY A 43 -10.72 16.37 1.24
C GLY A 43 -11.69 15.55 0.40
N GLY A 44 -11.69 14.22 0.52
CA GLY A 44 -12.73 13.38 -0.09
C GLY A 44 -14.12 13.71 0.46
N ASP A 45 -15.15 13.49 -0.36
CA ASP A 45 -16.54 13.76 -0.02
C ASP A 45 -17.48 12.56 -0.25
N ARG A 46 -16.95 11.41 -0.69
CA ARG A 46 -17.73 10.19 -0.91
C ARG A 46 -18.36 9.69 0.38
N LYS A 47 -19.64 9.29 0.31
CA LYS A 47 -20.34 8.66 1.44
C LYS A 47 -19.54 7.46 1.98
N THR A 48 -19.29 7.47 3.28
CA THR A 48 -18.63 6.44 4.08
C THR A 48 -19.44 6.29 5.37
N GLU A 49 -19.57 5.08 5.89
CA GLU A 49 -20.48 4.75 7.00
C GLU A 49 -19.73 4.21 8.22
N ASP A 50 -18.52 3.73 8.02
CA ASP A 50 -17.64 3.00 8.93
C ASP A 50 -16.29 3.71 9.12
N VAL A 51 -15.52 3.26 10.11
CA VAL A 51 -14.13 3.68 10.32
C VAL A 51 -13.22 2.45 10.27
N ASP A 52 -12.32 2.44 9.29
CA ASP A 52 -11.34 1.38 9.10
C ASP A 52 -10.02 1.70 9.81
N PHE A 53 -9.51 0.73 10.55
CA PHE A 53 -8.21 0.79 11.22
C PHE A 53 -7.30 -0.33 10.75
N ALA A 54 -6.09 0.03 10.32
CA ALA A 54 -4.99 -0.91 10.28
C ALA A 54 -4.31 -0.92 11.66
N VAL A 55 -4.30 -2.06 12.34
CA VAL A 55 -3.96 -2.15 13.76
C VAL A 55 -2.97 -3.27 14.07
N THR A 56 -2.11 -3.09 15.07
CA THR A 56 -1.30 -4.18 15.62
C THR A 56 -2.08 -4.94 16.71
N ALA A 57 -1.76 -6.22 16.92
CA ALA A 57 -2.44 -7.01 17.95
C ALA A 57 -2.40 -6.37 19.37
N PRO A 58 -1.28 -5.80 19.85
CA PRO A 58 -1.24 -5.10 21.14
C PRO A 58 -2.19 -3.90 21.22
N ALA A 59 -2.26 -3.08 20.18
CA ALA A 59 -3.14 -1.91 20.15
C ALA A 59 -4.62 -2.32 20.11
N LEU A 60 -4.96 -3.37 19.36
CA LEU A 60 -6.33 -3.90 19.32
C LEU A 60 -6.75 -4.46 20.69
N TYR A 61 -5.87 -5.21 21.36
CA TYR A 61 -6.13 -5.73 22.70
C TYR A 61 -6.37 -4.60 23.70
N ALA A 62 -5.50 -3.58 23.71
CA ALA A 62 -5.65 -2.41 24.58
C ALA A 62 -6.98 -1.66 24.33
N PHE A 63 -7.36 -1.47 23.07
CA PHE A 63 -8.66 -0.91 22.71
C PHE A 63 -9.81 -1.77 23.27
N GLN A 64 -9.79 -3.08 23.03
CA GLN A 64 -10.87 -3.98 23.45
C GLN A 64 -11.07 -3.99 24.98
N GLU A 65 -10.00 -4.00 25.76
CA GLU A 65 -10.08 -3.93 27.23
C GLU A 65 -10.66 -2.61 27.74
N ALA A 66 -10.33 -1.50 27.08
CA ALA A 66 -10.83 -0.19 27.43
C ALA A 66 -12.28 0.03 26.97
N ALA A 67 -12.62 -0.40 25.75
CA ALA A 67 -13.91 -0.20 25.11
C ALA A 67 -15.06 -0.89 25.85
N VAL A 68 -14.83 -2.05 26.49
CA VAL A 68 -15.83 -2.72 27.33
C VAL A 68 -16.32 -1.84 28.49
N LYS A 69 -15.51 -0.86 28.93
CA LYS A 69 -15.82 0.03 30.05
C LYS A 69 -16.43 1.37 29.62
N ASP A 70 -16.47 1.65 28.32
CA ASP A 70 -17.00 2.89 27.76
C ASP A 70 -18.35 2.62 27.10
N SER A 71 -19.43 3.20 27.64
CA SER A 71 -20.80 2.95 27.18
C SER A 71 -21.08 3.40 25.76
N ARG A 72 -20.21 4.24 25.17
CA ARG A 72 -20.32 4.66 23.77
C ARG A 72 -19.91 3.55 22.81
N PHE A 73 -19.15 2.56 23.27
CA PHE A 73 -18.70 1.44 22.45
C PHE A 73 -19.58 0.22 22.70
N LYS A 74 -20.10 -0.35 21.63
CA LYS A 74 -20.95 -1.54 21.67
C LYS A 74 -20.27 -2.65 20.88
N LYS A 75 -20.17 -3.83 21.50
CA LYS A 75 -19.71 -5.03 20.82
C LYS A 75 -20.92 -5.79 20.28
N ALA A 76 -21.01 -5.91 18.96
CA ALA A 76 -22.04 -6.71 18.32
C ALA A 76 -21.82 -8.20 18.62
N PRO A 77 -22.88 -9.05 18.56
CA PRO A 77 -22.75 -10.50 18.76
C PRO A 77 -21.76 -11.18 17.80
N GLY A 78 -21.51 -10.58 16.62
CA GLY A 78 -20.51 -11.05 15.64
C GLY A 78 -19.06 -10.74 16.02
N GLY A 79 -18.83 -9.97 17.08
CA GLY A 79 -17.50 -9.53 17.52
C GLY A 79 -17.10 -8.15 17.01
N ASP A 80 -17.86 -7.59 16.06
CA ASP A 80 -17.65 -6.25 15.53
C ASP A 80 -17.93 -5.18 16.58
N TRP A 81 -17.28 -4.02 16.43
CA TRP A 81 -17.45 -2.90 17.34
C TRP A 81 -18.18 -1.76 16.64
N GLU A 82 -19.01 -1.07 17.40
CA GLU A 82 -19.69 0.14 16.97
C GLU A 82 -19.46 1.24 18.00
N TYR A 83 -19.35 2.48 17.53
CA TYR A 83 -19.28 3.68 18.35
C TYR A 83 -20.57 4.49 18.19
N GLU A 84 -21.20 4.86 19.31
CA GLU A 84 -22.30 5.82 19.34
C GLU A 84 -21.74 7.24 19.49
N SER A 85 -21.88 8.05 18.44
CA SER A 85 -21.45 9.44 18.45
C SER A 85 -22.34 10.34 19.30
N ALA A 86 -21.84 11.54 19.61
CA ALA A 86 -22.58 12.54 20.37
C ALA A 86 -23.91 12.97 19.73
N ASN A 87 -24.07 12.79 18.41
CA ASN A 87 -25.31 13.01 17.68
C ASN A 87 -26.15 11.73 17.48
N GLY A 88 -25.85 10.64 18.20
CA GLY A 88 -26.64 9.40 18.21
C GLY A 88 -26.49 8.55 16.95
N ILE A 89 -25.42 8.76 16.17
CA ILE A 89 -25.13 7.94 14.98
C ILE A 89 -24.27 6.77 15.41
N MET A 90 -24.69 5.56 15.04
CA MET A 90 -23.88 4.35 15.22
C MET A 90 -22.87 4.25 14.08
N ILE A 91 -21.59 4.18 14.43
CA ILE A 91 -20.47 4.10 13.49
C ILE A 91 -19.79 2.73 13.66
N PRO A 92 -19.86 1.83 12.68
CA PRO A 92 -19.09 0.60 12.67
C PRO A 92 -17.58 0.88 12.68
N LEU A 93 -16.84 0.09 13.45
CA LEU A 93 -15.39 0.13 13.54
C LEU A 93 -14.82 -1.19 13.00
N GLU A 94 -14.07 -1.10 11.91
CA GLU A 94 -13.42 -2.25 11.30
C GLU A 94 -11.92 -2.27 11.64
N PHE A 95 -11.42 -3.42 12.10
CA PHE A 95 -10.02 -3.58 12.49
C PHE A 95 -9.34 -4.62 11.61
N ILE A 96 -8.30 -4.21 10.90
CA ILE A 96 -7.49 -5.05 10.04
C ILE A 96 -6.11 -5.20 10.67
N ILE A 97 -5.76 -6.44 11.06
CA ILE A 97 -4.46 -6.73 11.67
C ILE A 97 -3.34 -6.52 10.65
N GLN A 98 -2.38 -5.66 10.97
CA GLN A 98 -1.16 -5.45 10.19
C GLN A 98 -0.18 -6.61 10.32
N GLY A 99 0.68 -6.78 9.32
CA GLY A 99 1.74 -7.78 9.30
C GLY A 99 1.28 -9.16 8.83
N GLY A 100 0.08 -9.24 8.24
CA GLY A 100 -0.43 -10.44 7.58
C GLY A 100 -0.27 -10.38 6.06
N PRO A 101 -0.51 -11.48 5.34
CA PRO A 101 -0.40 -11.54 3.87
C PRO A 101 -1.39 -10.60 3.15
N PHE A 102 -2.49 -10.22 3.81
CA PHE A 102 -3.52 -9.34 3.24
C PHE A 102 -3.31 -7.86 3.58
N MET A 103 -2.58 -7.57 4.66
CA MET A 103 -2.33 -6.20 5.12
C MET A 103 -0.86 -6.08 5.55
N PRO A 104 0.04 -5.63 4.65
CA PRO A 104 1.41 -5.36 5.02
C PRO A 104 1.46 -4.26 6.08
N THR A 105 2.57 -4.21 6.83
CA THR A 105 2.80 -3.15 7.80
C THR A 105 2.86 -1.80 7.09
N ILE A 106 2.04 -0.85 7.53
CA ILE A 106 2.02 0.51 7.00
C ILE A 106 3.33 1.19 7.39
N GLN A 107 4.10 1.65 6.41
CA GLN A 107 5.42 2.24 6.62
C GLN A 107 5.32 3.76 6.83
N GLU A 108 4.36 4.40 6.18
CA GLU A 108 4.23 5.86 6.20
C GLU A 108 2.89 6.31 6.78
N VAL A 109 2.96 7.12 7.83
CA VAL A 109 1.80 7.69 8.51
C VAL A 109 1.93 9.20 8.69
N LYS A 110 0.79 9.88 8.80
CA LYS A 110 0.68 11.31 9.07
C LYS A 110 -0.20 11.53 10.30
N ALA A 111 0.22 12.43 11.19
CA ALA A 111 -0.58 12.81 12.35
C ALA A 111 -1.97 13.30 11.93
N PHE A 112 -3.00 12.83 12.64
CA PHE A 112 -4.38 13.18 12.38
C PHE A 112 -5.21 13.18 13.68
N GLY A 113 -5.99 14.25 13.89
CA GLY A 113 -6.74 14.48 15.12
C GLY A 113 -5.88 15.02 16.27
N SER A 114 -6.49 15.23 17.43
CA SER A 114 -5.85 15.84 18.61
C SER A 114 -5.25 14.84 19.60
N ASN A 115 -5.64 13.56 19.53
CA ASN A 115 -5.31 12.58 20.55
C ASN A 115 -4.04 11.75 20.23
N GLY A 116 -3.16 12.25 19.36
CA GLY A 116 -1.99 11.48 18.90
C GLY A 116 -2.35 10.37 17.90
N GLY A 117 -3.52 10.46 17.27
CA GLY A 117 -3.94 9.56 16.20
C GLY A 117 -3.13 9.77 14.94
N VAL A 118 -3.06 8.73 14.10
CA VAL A 118 -2.38 8.77 12.82
C VAL A 118 -3.26 8.19 11.72
N ARG A 119 -2.97 8.60 10.49
CA ARG A 119 -3.60 8.12 9.25
C ARG A 119 -2.51 7.66 8.29
N ALA A 120 -2.78 6.64 7.50
CA ALA A 120 -1.89 6.22 6.42
C ALA A 120 -1.61 7.37 5.44
N GLU A 121 -0.39 7.43 4.91
CA GLU A 121 -0.05 8.39 3.87
C GLU A 121 -0.83 8.14 2.57
N LEU A 122 -0.89 9.12 1.67
CA LEU A 122 -1.49 9.01 0.33
C LEU A 122 -0.94 7.83 -0.47
N GLY A 123 0.38 7.58 -0.43
CA GLY A 123 0.97 6.43 -1.12
C GLY A 123 0.41 5.10 -0.62
N GLU A 124 0.39 4.92 0.70
CA GLU A 124 -0.17 3.74 1.38
C GLU A 124 -1.66 3.56 1.06
N LEU A 125 -2.45 4.63 1.17
CA LEU A 125 -3.88 4.61 0.82
C LEU A 125 -4.10 4.26 -0.66
N ALA A 126 -3.29 4.80 -1.56
CA ALA A 126 -3.39 4.53 -2.99
C ALA A 126 -3.04 3.07 -3.31
N LEU A 127 -2.02 2.51 -2.66
CA LEU A 127 -1.69 1.10 -2.78
C LEU A 127 -2.82 0.20 -2.28
N MET A 128 -3.39 0.50 -1.11
CA MET A 128 -4.54 -0.22 -0.56
C MET A 128 -5.74 -0.18 -1.51
N LYS A 129 -6.06 0.99 -2.07
CA LYS A 129 -7.16 1.12 -3.03
C LYS A 129 -6.89 0.43 -4.36
N ALA A 130 -5.65 0.43 -4.84
CA ALA A 130 -5.28 -0.33 -6.03
C ALA A 130 -5.51 -1.84 -5.83
N LYS A 131 -5.19 -2.38 -4.65
CA LYS A 131 -5.48 -3.78 -4.29
C LYS A 131 -6.99 -4.05 -4.32
N SER A 132 -7.81 -3.16 -3.77
CA SER A 132 -9.28 -3.28 -3.83
C SER A 132 -9.82 -3.25 -5.28
N VAL A 133 -9.28 -2.39 -6.14
CA VAL A 133 -9.64 -2.32 -7.57
C VAL A 133 -9.23 -3.59 -8.34
N ALA A 134 -8.08 -4.17 -7.99
CA ALA A 134 -7.63 -5.43 -8.57
C ALA A 134 -8.47 -6.63 -8.10
N GLY A 135 -8.83 -6.67 -6.81
CA GLY A 135 -9.57 -7.77 -6.20
C GLY A 135 -11.07 -7.75 -6.49
N ARG A 136 -11.76 -6.65 -6.17
CA ARG A 136 -13.23 -6.51 -6.33
C ARG A 136 -13.62 -5.71 -7.57
N GLY A 137 -12.88 -4.64 -7.86
CA GLY A 137 -13.15 -3.77 -9.01
C GLY A 137 -14.50 -3.05 -8.94
N GLU A 138 -14.93 -2.65 -7.75
CA GLU A 138 -16.15 -1.86 -7.58
C GLU A 138 -15.91 -0.40 -8.01
N ASP A 139 -16.92 0.25 -8.60
CA ASP A 139 -16.84 1.65 -9.07
C ASP A 139 -16.32 2.60 -7.99
N LYS A 140 -16.74 2.39 -6.73
CA LYS A 140 -16.30 3.21 -5.59
C LYS A 140 -14.80 3.11 -5.34
N ASP A 141 -14.21 1.94 -5.56
CA ASP A 141 -12.79 1.70 -5.34
C ASP A 141 -11.96 2.35 -6.46
N GLU A 142 -12.49 2.37 -7.70
CA GLU A 142 -11.85 3.06 -8.83
C GLU A 142 -11.89 4.59 -8.70
N GLU A 143 -13.02 5.15 -8.25
CA GLU A 143 -13.15 6.58 -7.96
C GLU A 143 -12.23 7.01 -6.81
N ASP A 144 -12.22 6.27 -5.71
CA ASP A 144 -11.32 6.51 -4.58
C ASP A 144 -9.84 6.47 -5.00
N PHE A 145 -9.49 5.48 -5.82
CA PHE A 145 -8.15 5.38 -6.36
C PHE A 145 -7.83 6.63 -7.20
N ARG A 146 -8.70 6.99 -8.16
CA ARG A 146 -8.53 8.20 -8.99
C ARG A 146 -8.31 9.46 -8.14
N PHE A 147 -9.14 9.66 -7.12
CA PHE A 147 -9.02 10.78 -6.20
C PHE A 147 -7.65 10.81 -5.49
N LEU A 148 -7.17 9.67 -5.00
CA LEU A 148 -5.87 9.59 -4.33
C LEU A 148 -4.72 9.94 -5.27
N ILE A 149 -4.79 9.50 -6.52
CA ILE A 149 -3.80 9.82 -7.55
C ILE A 149 -3.74 11.32 -7.83
N GLU A 150 -4.90 11.96 -7.99
CA GLU A 150 -5.00 13.41 -8.18
C GLU A 150 -4.44 14.14 -6.96
N LYS A 151 -4.78 13.68 -5.75
CA LYS A 151 -4.27 14.25 -4.49
C LYS A 151 -2.74 14.12 -4.36
N MET A 152 -2.18 12.98 -4.74
CA MET A 152 -0.73 12.79 -4.76
C MET A 152 -0.07 13.75 -5.73
N GLN A 153 -0.64 13.98 -6.92
CA GLN A 153 -0.11 14.93 -7.89
C GLN A 153 -0.17 16.38 -7.37
N GLU A 154 -1.29 16.78 -6.75
CA GLU A 154 -1.43 18.09 -6.10
C GLU A 154 -0.36 18.32 -5.03
N GLU A 155 -0.02 17.29 -4.25
CA GLU A 155 0.98 17.34 -3.19
C GLU A 155 2.42 17.07 -3.67
N GLY A 156 2.63 16.88 -4.98
CA GLY A 156 3.94 16.58 -5.55
C GLY A 156 4.52 15.23 -5.12
N LYS A 157 3.67 14.29 -4.70
CA LYS A 157 4.05 12.95 -4.25
C LYS A 157 3.96 11.93 -5.38
N ASP A 158 4.76 10.88 -5.25
CA ASP A 158 4.72 9.72 -6.12
C ASP A 158 5.00 8.44 -5.31
N PHE A 159 5.03 7.30 -5.99
CA PHE A 159 5.31 6.00 -5.37
C PHE A 159 6.81 5.70 -5.21
N LYS A 160 7.73 6.61 -5.57
CA LYS A 160 9.17 6.28 -5.66
C LYS A 160 9.83 6.00 -4.31
N HIS A 161 9.24 6.49 -3.23
CA HIS A 161 9.74 6.28 -1.87
C HIS A 161 9.05 5.10 -1.17
N MET A 162 7.99 4.54 -1.75
CA MET A 162 7.37 3.35 -1.20
C MET A 162 8.28 2.15 -1.46
N VAL A 163 8.79 1.57 -0.36
CA VAL A 163 9.43 0.26 -0.39
C VAL A 163 8.31 -0.76 -0.62
N LEU A 164 8.12 -1.16 -1.87
CA LEU A 164 7.36 -2.38 -2.19
C LEU A 164 8.16 -3.54 -1.61
N ALA A 165 7.72 -4.08 -0.47
CA ALA A 165 8.53 -5.03 0.29
C ALA A 165 8.86 -6.28 -0.54
N PRO A 166 10.13 -6.75 -0.55
CA PRO A 166 10.50 -8.03 -1.12
C PRO A 166 10.38 -9.10 -0.03
N ALA A 167 9.32 -9.90 -0.04
CA ALA A 167 9.28 -11.13 0.76
C ALA A 167 9.47 -12.39 -0.11
N ASP A 168 9.04 -12.37 -1.36
CA ASP A 168 8.84 -13.62 -2.13
C ASP A 168 8.64 -13.44 -3.66
N GLY A 169 8.78 -12.23 -4.21
CA GLY A 169 8.58 -11.95 -5.64
C GLY A 169 7.38 -11.06 -5.98
N GLU A 170 6.70 -10.52 -4.96
CA GLU A 170 5.53 -9.64 -5.09
C GLU A 170 5.80 -8.19 -5.51
N GLU A 171 7.06 -7.78 -5.71
CA GLU A 171 7.41 -6.41 -6.16
C GLU A 171 6.74 -6.06 -7.51
N PHE A 172 6.57 -7.07 -8.37
CA PHE A 172 5.80 -6.95 -9.61
C PHE A 172 4.29 -6.99 -9.40
N ALA A 173 3.79 -7.62 -8.33
CA ALA A 173 2.36 -7.70 -8.04
C ALA A 173 1.80 -6.34 -7.65
N ASP A 174 2.50 -5.58 -6.81
CA ASP A 174 2.04 -4.25 -6.37
C ASP A 174 2.16 -3.21 -7.50
N ALA A 175 3.28 -3.20 -8.25
CA ALA A 175 3.43 -2.33 -9.41
C ALA A 175 2.43 -2.67 -10.53
N GLN A 176 2.20 -3.96 -10.81
CA GLN A 176 1.21 -4.39 -11.80
C GLN A 176 -0.22 -4.11 -11.32
N THR A 177 -0.49 -4.23 -10.02
CA THR A 177 -1.76 -3.86 -9.38
C THR A 177 -2.04 -2.37 -9.55
N LEU A 178 -1.06 -1.51 -9.25
CA LEU A 178 -1.16 -0.07 -9.49
C LEU A 178 -1.40 0.26 -10.98
N LEU A 179 -0.65 -0.38 -11.89
CA LEU A 179 -0.84 -0.19 -13.33
C LEU A 179 -2.21 -0.66 -13.82
N ASN A 180 -2.70 -1.78 -13.31
CA ASN A 180 -4.02 -2.32 -13.65
C ASN A 180 -5.14 -1.42 -13.11
N ALA A 181 -5.02 -0.96 -11.87
CA ALA A 181 -5.97 -0.04 -11.26
C ALA A 181 -6.01 1.30 -12.00
N ALA A 182 -4.86 1.86 -12.37
CA ALA A 182 -4.78 3.10 -13.16
C ALA A 182 -5.42 2.96 -14.54
N ARG A 183 -5.21 1.81 -15.22
CA ARG A 183 -5.86 1.54 -16.51
C ARG A 183 -7.38 1.45 -16.38
N LYS A 184 -7.88 0.73 -15.37
CA LYS A 184 -9.31 0.58 -15.12
C LYS A 184 -9.96 1.94 -14.81
N SER A 185 -9.34 2.74 -13.96
CA SER A 185 -9.85 4.07 -13.58
C SER A 185 -9.71 5.14 -14.66
N GLY A 186 -9.23 4.81 -15.87
CA GLY A 186 -9.07 5.75 -16.98
C GLY A 186 -7.91 6.75 -16.81
N GLN A 187 -7.07 6.57 -15.79
CA GLN A 187 -5.93 7.43 -15.47
C GLN A 187 -4.69 7.01 -16.30
N ARG A 188 -4.09 7.98 -17.02
CA ARG A 188 -2.78 7.78 -17.67
C ARG A 188 -1.66 8.21 -16.72
N TYR A 189 -1.06 7.24 -16.02
CA TYR A 189 0.13 7.50 -15.23
C TYR A 189 1.37 7.66 -16.11
N ASN A 190 1.85 8.89 -16.28
CA ASN A 190 3.14 9.16 -16.93
C ASN A 190 4.34 9.07 -15.95
N THR A 191 4.07 9.07 -14.63
CA THR A 191 5.08 9.04 -13.55
C THR A 191 5.31 7.66 -12.95
N LEU A 192 4.43 6.68 -13.21
CA LEU A 192 4.81 5.26 -13.18
C LEU A 192 5.63 4.99 -14.44
N ARG A 193 6.79 5.63 -14.54
CA ARG A 193 7.88 4.89 -15.14
C ARG A 193 8.15 3.82 -14.09
N PRO A 194 7.82 2.51 -14.32
CA PRO A 194 8.75 1.51 -13.80
C PRO A 194 10.11 2.04 -14.22
N VAL A 195 11.13 1.99 -13.36
CA VAL A 195 12.51 2.28 -13.78
C VAL A 195 12.67 1.65 -15.16
N ARG A 196 12.61 2.49 -16.20
CA ARG A 196 12.27 1.97 -17.52
C ARG A 196 13.60 1.39 -17.91
N MET A 197 13.69 0.06 -17.89
CA MET A 197 14.54 -0.73 -18.77
C MET A 197 14.16 -0.40 -20.23
N GLN A 198 14.21 0.86 -20.63
CA GLN A 198 14.42 1.24 -22.00
C GLN A 198 15.90 1.02 -22.24
N HIS A 199 16.28 -0.23 -22.51
CA HIS A 199 17.37 -0.65 -23.40
C HIS A 199 17.45 -2.18 -23.49
N LEU A 200 16.32 -2.90 -23.47
CA LEU A 200 16.30 -4.35 -23.76
C LEU A 200 15.25 -4.76 -24.80
N THR A 201 14.95 -3.87 -25.74
CA THR A 201 14.30 -4.27 -27.00
C THR A 201 14.88 -3.47 -28.17
N ARG A 202 16.17 -3.72 -28.48
CA ARG A 202 16.66 -3.97 -29.85
C ARG A 202 18.19 -4.10 -29.86
N VAL A 203 18.64 -5.12 -30.61
CA VAL A 203 20.02 -5.46 -30.98
C VAL A 203 20.86 -6.15 -29.90
N PHE A 204 20.55 -7.43 -29.67
CA PHE A 204 21.58 -8.41 -29.30
C PHE A 204 22.56 -8.55 -30.47
N ARG A 205 23.73 -7.90 -30.40
CA ARG A 205 24.93 -8.40 -31.09
C ARG A 205 26.03 -8.64 -30.06
N ARG A 206 26.12 -9.91 -29.67
CA ARG A 206 27.12 -10.50 -28.78
C ARG A 206 28.53 -10.25 -29.35
N ARG A 207 29.36 -9.48 -28.65
CA ARG A 207 30.83 -9.64 -28.72
C ARG A 207 31.36 -9.85 -27.31
N ARG A 208 31.60 -11.11 -26.96
CA ARG A 208 32.33 -11.50 -25.76
C ARG A 208 33.82 -11.22 -25.97
N ARG A 209 34.43 -10.41 -25.12
CA ARG A 209 35.83 -10.59 -24.76
C ARG A 209 35.88 -11.02 -23.30
N ARG A 210 36.49 -12.17 -23.05
CA ARG A 210 36.75 -12.70 -21.71
C ARG A 210 37.91 -11.91 -21.10
N SER A 211 37.68 -11.32 -19.93
CA SER A 211 38.73 -10.96 -18.97
C SER A 211 38.83 -12.10 -17.94
N SER A 212 40.04 -12.38 -17.48
CA SER A 212 40.44 -13.56 -16.70
C SER A 212 40.14 -13.49 -15.20
N ARG A 213 39.30 -12.55 -14.73
CA ARG A 213 38.94 -12.42 -13.30
C ARG A 213 37.44 -12.44 -13.00
N GLY A 214 36.58 -12.82 -13.96
CA GLY A 214 35.14 -12.88 -13.70
C GLY A 214 34.46 -11.51 -13.54
N GLU A 215 35.19 -10.41 -13.73
CA GLU A 215 34.64 -9.07 -13.82
C GLU A 215 34.24 -8.76 -15.27
N ILE A 216 33.00 -8.29 -15.44
CA ILE A 216 32.53 -7.70 -16.68
C ILE A 216 32.71 -6.19 -16.55
N ASP A 217 33.75 -5.64 -17.16
CA ASP A 217 33.87 -4.19 -17.28
C ASP A 217 32.90 -3.69 -18.36
N MET A 218 31.86 -2.97 -17.91
CA MET A 218 30.96 -2.25 -18.81
C MET A 218 31.49 -0.83 -19.02
N PHE A 219 31.96 -0.55 -20.25
CA PHE A 219 32.30 0.80 -20.67
C PHE A 219 31.10 1.46 -21.32
N PHE A 220 30.71 2.63 -20.81
CA PHE A 220 29.70 3.48 -21.44
C PHE A 220 30.40 4.57 -22.25
N ARG A 221 29.95 4.78 -23.49
CA ARG A 221 30.28 5.97 -24.27
C ARG A 221 29.00 6.79 -24.34
N LEU A 222 28.99 7.92 -23.65
CA LEU A 222 27.95 8.92 -23.81
C LEU A 222 28.29 9.73 -25.06
N ASP A 223 27.34 9.87 -25.98
CA ASP A 223 27.42 10.90 -27.02
C ASP A 223 27.18 12.25 -26.34
N GLU A 224 28.27 12.73 -25.74
CA GLU A 224 28.69 14.11 -25.50
C GLU A 224 29.75 14.06 -24.38
N GLY A 225 31.01 14.03 -24.78
CA GLY A 225 32.11 14.64 -24.05
C GLY A 225 32.71 13.95 -22.83
N GLU A 226 31.98 13.27 -21.94
CA GLU A 226 32.56 12.84 -20.65
C GLU A 226 32.23 11.40 -20.23
N LYS A 227 33.27 10.68 -19.81
CA LYS A 227 33.19 9.32 -19.26
C LYS A 227 33.23 9.41 -17.75
N GLN A 228 32.18 8.93 -17.07
CA GLN A 228 32.23 8.68 -15.64
C GLN A 228 31.81 7.23 -15.36
N ALA A 229 32.63 6.51 -14.60
CA ALA A 229 32.36 5.14 -14.17
C ALA A 229 31.84 5.15 -12.74
N PHE A 230 30.76 4.42 -12.48
CA PHE A 230 30.26 4.14 -11.13
C PHE A 230 30.39 2.63 -10.86
N PRO A 231 31.11 2.20 -9.81
CA PRO A 231 31.14 0.80 -9.42
C PRO A 231 29.86 0.46 -8.64
N VAL A 232 29.11 -0.52 -9.15
CA VAL A 232 28.07 -1.22 -8.37
C VAL A 232 28.48 -2.69 -8.29
N THR A 233 28.78 -3.15 -7.09
CA THR A 233 29.17 -4.54 -6.82
C THR A 233 27.92 -5.39 -6.61
N PHE A 234 27.65 -6.34 -7.50
CA PHE A 234 26.58 -7.34 -7.35
C PHE A 234 27.21 -8.71 -6.99
N ASN A 235 26.78 -9.32 -5.89
CA ASN A 235 27.23 -10.66 -5.50
C ASN A 235 26.32 -11.73 -6.15
N TYR A 236 26.81 -12.36 -7.22
CA TYR A 236 26.07 -13.25 -8.11
C TYR A 236 25.96 -14.71 -7.60
N GLU A 237 26.72 -15.10 -6.57
CA GLU A 237 26.85 -16.51 -6.20
C GLU A 237 25.64 -17.06 -5.42
N ARG A 238 24.78 -16.21 -4.85
CA ARG A 238 23.61 -16.66 -4.07
C ARG A 238 22.36 -16.96 -4.93
N TRP A 239 22.34 -16.56 -6.20
CA TRP A 239 21.15 -16.64 -7.07
C TRP A 239 21.18 -17.75 -8.13
N LEU A 240 22.35 -18.32 -8.45
CA LEU A 240 22.45 -19.44 -9.40
C LEU A 240 21.93 -20.77 -8.83
N GLY A 241 21.83 -20.92 -7.50
CA GLY A 241 21.32 -22.14 -6.86
C GLY A 241 19.81 -22.33 -6.95
N VAL A 242 19.03 -21.24 -7.03
CA VAL A 242 17.56 -21.29 -7.01
C VAL A 242 16.99 -21.37 -8.43
N ALA A 243 17.58 -20.66 -9.39
CA ALA A 243 17.09 -20.61 -10.77
C ALA A 243 17.35 -21.90 -11.60
N ILE A 244 18.34 -22.73 -11.23
CA ILE A 244 18.64 -23.97 -11.97
C ILE A 244 17.68 -25.12 -11.62
N ASN A 245 17.06 -25.09 -10.43
CA ASN A 245 16.12 -26.16 -10.03
C ASN A 245 14.71 -25.98 -10.62
N GLU A 246 14.26 -24.76 -10.86
CA GLU A 246 12.93 -24.53 -11.46
C GLU A 246 12.87 -24.72 -12.98
N ILE A 247 14.00 -24.55 -13.69
CA ILE A 247 14.06 -24.77 -15.14
C ILE A 247 14.12 -26.28 -15.47
N ASN A 248 14.70 -27.12 -14.61
CA ASN A 248 14.76 -28.57 -14.82
C ASN A 248 13.49 -29.33 -14.40
N GLY A 249 12.59 -28.72 -13.62
CA GLY A 249 11.34 -29.33 -13.17
C GLY A 249 10.18 -29.27 -14.18
N ARG A 250 10.27 -28.47 -15.24
CA ARG A 250 9.19 -28.27 -16.24
C ARG A 250 9.34 -29.05 -17.56
N TRP A 251 10.35 -29.92 -17.69
CA TRP A 251 10.56 -30.76 -18.90
C TRP A 251 10.47 -32.28 -18.64
N LYS A 252 9.74 -32.72 -17.61
CA LYS A 252 9.40 -34.15 -17.42
C LYS A 252 7.93 -34.32 -17.02
N LYS A 253 7.01 -34.12 -17.97
CA LYS A 253 5.67 -34.74 -17.98
C LYS A 253 4.95 -34.50 -19.31
N THR A 254 5.48 -35.14 -20.35
CA THR A 254 4.69 -35.69 -21.46
C THR A 254 5.41 -36.98 -21.82
N ASP A 255 5.06 -38.04 -21.10
CA ASP A 255 5.58 -39.38 -21.33
C ASP A 255 4.93 -39.99 -22.59
N SER A 256 5.76 -40.69 -23.33
CA SER A 256 5.39 -41.79 -24.20
C SER A 256 4.51 -42.82 -23.49
N LEU A 257 3.34 -43.11 -24.08
CA LEU A 257 2.80 -44.45 -24.36
C LEU A 257 1.78 -44.33 -25.49
#